data_AF-A0A0Q6KKE9-F1
#
_entry.id   AF-A0A0Q6KKE9-F1
#
_cell.length_a   1.000
_cell.length_b   1.000
_cell.length_c   1.000
_cell.angle_alpha   90.00
_cell.angle_beta   90.00
_cell.angle_gamma   90.00
#
_symmetry.space_group_name_H-M   'P 1'
#
loop_
_entity.id
_entity.type
_entity.pdbx_description
1 polymer ?
#
loop_
_entity_poly.entity_id
_entity_poly.type
_entity_poly.pdbx_seq_one_letter_code
_entity_poly.pdbx_strand_id
1 'polypeptide(L)'
;MAPLSRFILVPAIAACISAMPAGAQQLNLLAATCADFSGMSETDRSQLSLWLAGYFAGGAQRPEIDLGRVAAAPAALSELCAKTPQAPLISAESRAVFMPATPAP
;
A
#
# COMPACT_ATOMS: atom_id res chain seq x y z
N MET A 1 13.03 -59.99 -37.77
CA MET A 1 13.68 -58.67 -38.01
C MET A 1 12.62 -57.68 -38.46
N ALA A 2 12.26 -56.76 -37.55
CA ALA A 2 11.79 -55.38 -37.79
C ALA A 2 11.51 -54.80 -36.40
N PRO A 3 12.12 -53.67 -36.00
CA PRO A 3 12.18 -53.25 -34.60
C PRO A 3 10.91 -52.51 -34.16
N LEU A 4 10.47 -52.81 -32.94
CA LEU A 4 9.42 -52.07 -32.23
C LEU A 4 9.96 -50.68 -31.87
N SER A 5 9.91 -49.73 -32.80
CA SER A 5 10.21 -48.32 -32.53
C SER A 5 9.04 -47.72 -31.74
N ARG A 6 9.04 -47.98 -30.43
CA ARG A 6 8.21 -47.23 -29.47
C ARG A 6 8.90 -45.90 -29.26
N PHE A 7 8.45 -44.90 -30.02
CA PHE A 7 8.76 -43.50 -29.86
C PHE A 7 8.75 -43.13 -28.37
N ILE A 8 9.93 -42.73 -27.87
CA ILE A 8 10.10 -42.16 -26.54
C ILE A 8 9.35 -40.83 -26.52
N LEU A 9 8.20 -40.78 -25.86
CA LEU A 9 7.49 -39.53 -25.61
C LEU A 9 8.13 -38.88 -24.39
N VAL A 10 9.00 -37.89 -24.61
CA VAL A 10 9.50 -37.00 -23.56
C VAL A 10 8.60 -35.76 -23.51
N PRO A 11 7.75 -35.58 -22.48
CA PRO A 11 7.21 -34.27 -22.20
C PRO A 11 8.16 -33.56 -21.23
N ALA A 12 9.11 -32.80 -21.77
CA ALA A 12 9.85 -31.82 -20.99
C ALA A 12 8.95 -30.60 -20.77
N ILE A 13 8.01 -30.70 -19.83
CA ILE A 13 7.30 -29.53 -19.32
C ILE A 13 8.25 -28.85 -18.33
N ALA A 14 9.17 -28.04 -18.88
CA ALA A 14 9.92 -27.07 -18.10
C ALA A 14 8.96 -25.95 -17.71
N ALA A 15 8.23 -26.14 -16.62
CA ALA A 15 7.52 -25.06 -15.96
C ALA A 15 8.57 -24.12 -15.35
N CYS A 16 8.99 -23.13 -16.13
CA CYS A 16 9.70 -21.97 -15.63
C CYS A 16 8.71 -21.16 -14.78
N ILE A 17 8.48 -21.63 -13.55
CA ILE A 17 7.88 -20.81 -12.50
C ILE A 17 8.95 -19.79 -12.16
N SER A 18 8.97 -18.67 -12.87
CA SER A 18 9.65 -17.47 -12.44
C SER A 18 9.04 -17.13 -11.08
N ALA A 19 9.75 -17.49 -10.01
CA ALA A 19 9.48 -16.99 -8.69
C ALA A 19 9.61 -15.47 -8.81
N MET A 20 8.47 -14.79 -9.00
CA MET A 20 8.43 -13.36 -8.76
C MET A 20 8.97 -13.18 -7.35
N PRO A 21 9.96 -12.29 -7.13
CA PRO A 21 10.38 -12.01 -5.79
C PRO A 21 9.11 -11.59 -5.05
N ALA A 22 8.67 -12.41 -4.10
CA ALA A 22 7.72 -11.99 -3.09
C ALA A 22 8.48 -11.00 -2.21
N GLY A 23 8.70 -9.81 -2.76
CA GLY A 23 9.35 -8.72 -2.09
C GLY A 23 8.38 -8.27 -1.03
N ALA A 24 8.59 -8.72 0.20
CA ALA A 24 8.22 -7.93 1.36
C ALA A 24 9.04 -6.64 1.29
N GLN A 25 8.61 -5.72 0.42
CA GLN A 25 9.25 -4.43 0.24
C GLN A 25 8.97 -3.64 1.51
N GLN A 26 10.00 -3.49 2.35
CA GLN A 26 9.89 -2.65 3.53
C GLN A 26 9.85 -1.19 3.09
N LEU A 27 8.69 -0.57 3.26
CA LEU A 27 8.51 0.85 2.98
C LEU A 27 8.89 1.68 4.20
N ASN A 28 9.94 2.49 4.08
CA ASN A 28 10.29 3.46 5.12
C ASN A 28 9.38 4.69 5.01
N LEU A 29 8.29 4.71 5.78
CA LEU A 29 7.31 5.80 5.74
C LEU A 29 7.82 7.13 6.30
N LEU A 30 8.95 7.15 7.02
CA LEU A 30 9.60 8.40 7.43
C LEU A 30 10.34 9.10 6.27
N ALA A 31 10.71 8.34 5.24
CA ALA A 31 11.33 8.87 4.03
C ALA A 31 10.35 8.96 2.85
N ALA A 32 9.19 8.31 2.95
CA ALA A 32 8.18 8.29 1.90
C ALA A 32 7.60 9.69 1.65
N THR A 33 7.31 9.94 0.38
CA THR A 33 6.71 11.18 -0.13
C THR A 33 5.28 10.95 -0.62
N CYS A 34 4.57 12.03 -0.87
CA CYS A 34 3.27 12.01 -1.52
C CYS A 34 3.32 11.41 -2.95
N ALA A 35 4.44 11.52 -3.66
CA ALA A 35 4.65 10.88 -4.95
C ALA A 35 4.71 9.35 -4.81
N ASP A 36 5.38 8.85 -3.77
CA ASP A 36 5.44 7.40 -3.50
C ASP A 36 4.04 6.85 -3.22
N PHE A 37 3.23 7.55 -2.42
CA PHE A 37 1.83 7.20 -2.19
C PHE A 37 1.01 7.23 -3.48
N SER A 38 1.18 8.26 -4.31
CA SER A 38 0.40 8.43 -5.54
C SER A 38 0.72 7.36 -6.58
N GLY A 39 1.96 6.86 -6.60
CA GLY A 39 2.42 5.78 -7.49
C GLY A 39 1.95 4.38 -7.11
N MET A 40 1.31 4.20 -5.96
CA MET A 40 0.79 2.91 -5.51
C MET A 40 -0.49 2.49 -6.24
N SER A 41 -0.78 1.18 -6.19
CA SER A 41 -2.09 0.66 -6.59
C SER A 41 -3.19 1.22 -5.69
N GLU A 42 -4.43 1.25 -6.17
CA GLU A 42 -5.58 1.72 -5.36
C GLU A 42 -5.75 0.91 -4.07
N THR A 43 -5.54 -0.40 -4.15
CA THR A 43 -5.59 -1.32 -3.01
C THR A 43 -4.50 -1.00 -1.99
N ASP A 44 -3.28 -0.73 -2.43
CA ASP A 44 -2.17 -0.38 -1.53
C ASP A 44 -2.36 1.01 -0.92
N ARG A 45 -2.86 1.99 -1.68
CA ARG A 45 -3.23 3.32 -1.15
C ARG A 45 -4.29 3.20 -0.06
N SER A 46 -5.28 2.35 -0.24
CA SER A 46 -6.36 2.14 0.73
C SER A 46 -5.82 1.50 2.02
N GLN A 47 -4.99 0.46 1.89
CA GLN A 47 -4.34 -0.19 3.04
C GLN A 47 -3.40 0.76 3.79
N LEU A 48 -2.57 1.53 3.07
CA LEU A 48 -1.67 2.50 3.68
C LEU A 48 -2.44 3.66 4.33
N SER A 49 -3.56 4.09 3.75
CA SER A 49 -4.43 5.10 4.37
C SER A 49 -5.01 4.60 5.69
N LEU A 50 -5.46 3.35 5.75
CA LEU A 50 -5.92 2.74 7.00
C LEU A 50 -4.79 2.64 8.04
N TRP A 51 -3.59 2.25 7.60
CA TRP A 51 -2.41 2.23 8.46
C TRP A 51 -2.08 3.64 9.01
N LEU A 52 -2.11 4.68 8.16
CA LEU A 52 -1.87 6.07 8.55
C LEU A 52 -2.92 6.56 9.56
N ALA A 53 -4.18 6.20 9.37
CA ALA A 53 -5.23 6.50 10.34
C ALA A 53 -4.90 5.92 11.73
N GLY A 54 -4.49 4.65 11.79
CA GLY A 54 -4.05 4.00 13.03
C GLY A 54 -2.76 4.60 13.61
N TYR A 55 -1.79 4.93 12.77
CA TYR A 55 -0.53 5.56 13.18
C TYR A 55 -0.77 6.91 13.86
N PHE A 56 -1.58 7.79 13.25
CA PHE A 56 -1.89 9.10 13.83
C PHE A 56 -2.77 9.00 15.07
N ALA A 57 -3.74 8.08 15.11
CA ALA A 57 -4.57 7.84 16.29
C ALA A 57 -3.73 7.30 17.46
N GLY A 58 -2.84 6.33 17.20
CA GLY A 58 -1.92 5.76 18.19
C GLY A 58 -0.96 6.80 18.75
N GLY A 59 -0.37 7.63 17.88
CA GLY A 59 0.48 8.76 18.31
C GLY A 59 -0.26 9.81 19.16
N ALA A 60 -1.58 9.94 18.97
CA ALA A 60 -2.43 10.82 19.76
C ALA A 60 -3.11 10.12 20.96
N GLN A 61 -2.80 8.84 21.23
CA GLN A 61 -3.44 8.02 22.26
C GLN A 61 -4.97 8.00 22.19
N ARG A 62 -5.52 7.99 20.97
CA ARG A 62 -6.97 7.97 20.72
C ARG A 62 -7.45 6.52 20.51
N PRO A 63 -8.36 6.00 21.34
CA PRO A 63 -8.87 4.64 21.18
C PRO A 63 -10.05 4.56 20.20
N GLU A 64 -10.52 5.70 19.66
CA GLU A 64 -11.66 5.73 18.74
C GLU A 64 -11.23 5.70 17.26
N ILE A 65 -12.06 5.06 16.43
CA ILE A 65 -11.93 5.09 14.97
C ILE A 65 -13.16 5.82 14.39
N ASP A 66 -12.91 6.92 13.69
CA ASP A 66 -13.91 7.62 12.88
C ASP A 66 -14.03 6.93 11.51
N LEU A 67 -14.96 5.97 11.41
CA LEU A 67 -15.13 5.15 10.21
C LEU A 67 -15.45 5.97 8.95
N GLY A 68 -16.22 7.06 9.09
CA GLY A 68 -16.57 7.92 7.97
C GLY A 68 -15.34 8.65 7.42
N ARG A 69 -14.51 9.18 8.33
CA ARG A 69 -13.24 9.80 7.95
C ARG A 69 -12.25 8.80 7.37
N VAL A 70 -12.12 7.62 7.96
CA VAL A 70 -11.26 6.55 7.42
C VAL A 70 -11.70 6.17 6.00
N ALA A 71 -13.00 6.07 5.74
CA ALA A 71 -13.52 5.78 4.40
C ALA A 71 -13.23 6.91 3.39
N ALA A 72 -13.25 8.17 3.81
CA ALA A 72 -12.97 9.32 2.96
C ALA A 72 -11.46 9.62 2.79
N ALA A 73 -10.62 9.14 3.72
CA ALA A 73 -9.22 9.51 3.82
C ALA A 73 -8.36 9.17 2.59
N PRO A 74 -8.52 8.02 1.89
CA PRO A 74 -7.74 7.74 0.69
C PRO A 74 -7.92 8.79 -0.40
N ALA A 75 -9.16 9.26 -0.61
CA ALA A 75 -9.46 10.30 -1.59
C ALA A 75 -8.88 11.66 -1.17
N ALA A 76 -9.09 12.06 0.09
CA ALA A 76 -8.57 13.31 0.62
C ALA A 76 -7.03 13.36 0.63
N LEU A 77 -6.36 12.26 1.00
CA LEU A 77 -4.91 12.15 0.94
C LEU A 77 -4.40 12.17 -0.50
N SER A 78 -5.11 11.53 -1.44
CA SER A 78 -4.76 11.60 -2.87
C SER A 78 -4.85 13.03 -3.39
N GLU A 79 -5.88 13.79 -3.00
CA GLU A 79 -6.03 15.20 -3.38
C GLU A 79 -4.91 16.07 -2.79
N LEU A 80 -4.58 15.87 -1.52
CA LEU A 80 -3.45 16.54 -0.87
C LEU A 80 -2.14 16.23 -1.62
N CYS A 81 -1.86 14.96 -1.86
CA CYS A 81 -0.61 14.53 -2.48
C CYS A 81 -0.47 14.95 -3.94
N ALA A 82 -1.56 15.11 -4.68
CA ALA A 82 -1.54 15.67 -6.03
C ALA A 82 -1.05 17.14 -6.05
N LYS A 83 -1.31 17.90 -4.99
CA LYS A 83 -0.89 19.32 -4.88
C LYS A 83 0.56 19.45 -4.43
N THR A 84 1.08 18.48 -3.68
CA THR A 84 2.41 18.54 -3.05
C THR A 84 3.16 17.22 -3.18
N PRO A 85 3.55 16.79 -4.39
CA PRO A 85 4.10 15.45 -4.62
C PRO A 85 5.41 15.18 -3.87
N GLN A 86 6.22 16.21 -3.58
CA GLN A 86 7.49 16.05 -2.85
C GLN A 86 7.35 16.19 -1.33
N ALA A 87 6.15 16.49 -0.81
CA ALA A 87 5.95 16.58 0.64
C ALA A 87 6.14 15.21 1.30
N PRO A 88 6.69 15.16 2.53
CA PRO A 88 6.72 13.94 3.33
C PRO A 88 5.31 13.37 3.52
N LEU A 89 5.15 12.06 3.37
CA LEU A 89 3.84 11.41 3.51
C LEU A 89 3.35 11.48 4.96
N ILE A 90 4.26 11.31 5.94
CA ILE A 90 3.97 11.57 7.34
C ILE A 90 4.28 13.04 7.63
N SER A 91 3.24 13.88 7.59
CA SER A 91 3.32 15.32 7.86
C SER A 91 2.12 15.81 8.68
N ALA A 92 2.14 17.09 9.05
CA ALA A 92 1.01 17.72 9.74
C ALA A 92 -0.24 17.81 8.86
N GLU A 93 -0.06 18.05 7.55
CA GLU A 93 -1.12 18.11 6.55
C GLU A 93 -1.76 16.74 6.35
N SER A 94 -0.94 15.68 6.19
CA SER A 94 -1.45 14.31 6.11
C SER A 94 -2.18 13.95 7.40
N ARG A 95 -1.64 14.30 8.58
CA ARG A 95 -2.31 14.07 9.86
C ARG A 95 -3.69 14.72 9.91
N ALA A 96 -3.86 15.93 9.37
CA ALA A 96 -5.14 16.64 9.35
C ALA A 96 -6.21 15.94 8.50
N VAL A 97 -5.82 15.13 7.51
CA VAL A 97 -6.75 14.27 6.77
C VAL A 97 -7.37 13.21 7.69
N PHE A 98 -6.55 12.61 8.56
CA PHE A 98 -6.95 11.47 9.38
C PHE A 98 -7.46 11.82 10.77
N MET A 99 -7.10 12.99 11.31
CA MET A 99 -7.45 13.38 12.67
C MET A 99 -8.26 14.67 12.68
N PRO A 100 -9.33 14.75 13.50
CA PRO A 100 -9.96 16.04 13.74
C PRO A 100 -8.94 16.94 14.43
N ALA A 101 -9.00 18.25 14.16
CA ALA A 101 -8.58 19.20 15.19
C ALA A 101 -9.40 18.81 16.44
N THR A 102 -8.71 18.57 17.56
CA THR A 102 -9.27 18.02 18.81
C THR A 102 -10.74 18.41 18.99
N PRO A 103 -11.66 17.44 19.21
CA PRO A 103 -13.01 17.80 19.62
C PRO A 103 -12.87 18.72 20.85
N ALA A 104 -13.61 19.83 20.84
CA ALA A 104 -13.82 20.58 22.07
C ALA A 104 -14.38 19.61 23.14
N PRO A 105 -13.95 19.77 24.40
CA PRO A 105 -14.39 18.90 25.50
C PRO A 105 -15.91 18.82 25.60
#